data_AF-A0A914P8E1-F1
#
_entry.id   AF-A0A914P8E1-F1
#
_cell.length_a   1.000
_cell.length_b   1.000
_cell.length_c   1.000
_cell.angle_alpha   90.00
_cell.angle_beta   90.00
_cell.angle_gamma   90.00
#
_symmetry.space_group_name_H-M   'P 1'
#
loop_
_entity.id
_entity.type
_entity.pdbx_description
1 polymer ?
#
loop_
_entity_poly.entity_id
_entity_poly.type
_entity_poly.pdbx_seq_one_letter_code
_entity_poly.pdbx_strand_id
1 'polypeptide(L)'
;MGAIVAMALSKAVPKIRGASIISRQGRDIQNILVGCAVGIACTFNAPIGGVLYAIECTSRFSAIRNLWRSFVATTCAALIFRYANVYMVPENIGDTILSYYETHLPNEVFVVAEIPLFILLG
;
A
#
# COMPACT_ATOMS: atom_id res chain seq x y z
N MET A 1 9.81 0.82 -6.50
CA MET A 1 10.78 1.28 -5.47
C MET A 1 10.58 0.66 -4.09
N GLY A 2 9.36 0.63 -3.52
CA GLY A 2 9.13 0.09 -2.17
C GLY A 2 9.61 -1.36 -1.95
N ALA A 3 9.40 -2.25 -2.92
CA ALA A 3 9.90 -3.64 -2.86
C ALA A 3 11.44 -3.75 -2.86
N ILE A 4 12.13 -2.86 -3.59
CA ILE A 4 13.60 -2.78 -3.65
C ILE A 4 14.15 -2.35 -2.29
N VAL A 5 13.54 -1.33 -1.68
CA VAL A 5 13.91 -0.84 -0.34
C VAL A 5 13.68 -1.94 0.70
N ALA A 6 12.55 -2.65 0.64
CA ALA A 6 12.27 -3.75 1.56
C ALA A 6 13.27 -4.91 1.41
N MET A 7 13.72 -5.21 0.18
CA MET A 7 14.76 -6.20 -0.07
C MET A 7 16.13 -5.74 0.46
N ALA A 8 16.50 -4.48 0.24
CA ALA A 8 17.73 -3.90 0.78
C ALA A 8 17.73 -3.95 2.32
N LEU A 9 16.60 -3.59 2.95
CA LEU A 9 16.42 -3.65 4.40
C LEU A 9 16.54 -5.09 4.92
N SER A 10 15.93 -6.06 4.23
CA SER A 10 15.99 -7.48 4.58
C SER A 10 17.43 -8.04 4.51
N LYS A 11 18.29 -7.48 3.65
CA LYS A 11 19.72 -7.80 3.57
C LYS A 11 20.57 -7.05 4.61
N ALA A 12 20.16 -5.86 5.03
CA ALA A 12 20.90 -5.01 5.99
C ALA A 12 20.67 -5.41 7.45
N VAL A 13 19.42 -5.68 7.85
CA VAL A 13 19.04 -6.04 9.23
C VAL A 13 19.87 -7.20 9.83
N PRO A 14 20.18 -8.27 9.08
CA PRO A 14 20.92 -9.39 9.65
C PRO A 14 22.41 -9.11 9.86
N LYS A 15 23.01 -8.15 9.13
CA LYS A 15 24.37 -7.66 9.41
C LYS A 15 24.45 -6.98 10.77
N ILE A 16 23.34 -6.38 11.22
CA ILE A 16 23.22 -5.68 12.50
C ILE A 16 22.90 -6.65 13.65
N ARG A 17 22.12 -7.71 13.38
CA ARG A 17 21.58 -8.62 14.41
C ARG A 17 22.24 -10.00 14.50
N GLY A 18 23.26 -10.31 13.70
CA GLY A 18 23.98 -11.59 13.78
C GLY A 18 23.12 -12.85 13.59
N ALA A 19 21.98 -12.74 12.90
CA ALA A 19 20.95 -13.79 12.87
C ALA A 19 21.16 -14.81 11.74
N SER A 20 20.88 -16.09 12.03
CA SER A 20 21.10 -17.25 11.14
C SER A 20 20.34 -17.20 9.79
N ILE A 21 20.92 -17.84 8.78
CA ILE A 21 20.61 -17.66 7.35
C ILE A 21 19.43 -18.53 6.86
N ILE A 22 19.10 -19.62 7.57
CA ILE A 22 18.28 -20.72 7.04
C ILE A 22 16.77 -20.43 6.99
N SER A 23 16.24 -19.53 7.84
CA SER A 23 14.79 -19.22 7.89
C SER A 23 14.35 -18.04 7.00
N ARG A 24 15.21 -17.56 6.09
CA ARG A 24 15.05 -16.27 5.40
C ARG A 24 14.17 -16.28 4.16
N GLN A 25 14.22 -17.33 3.33
CA GLN A 25 13.63 -17.30 1.99
C GLN A 25 12.11 -17.05 1.99
N GLY A 26 11.38 -17.62 2.96
CA GLY A 26 9.94 -17.35 3.10
C GLY A 26 9.61 -15.95 3.62
N ARG A 27 10.49 -15.34 4.42
CA ARG A 27 10.31 -14.00 4.98
C ARG A 27 10.73 -12.90 4.01
N ASP A 28 11.77 -13.14 3.20
CA ASP A 28 12.23 -12.19 2.19
C ASP A 28 11.14 -11.93 1.17
N ILE A 29 10.45 -12.99 0.73
CA ILE A 29 9.31 -12.86 -0.18
C ILE A 29 8.21 -12.04 0.49
N GLN A 30 7.81 -12.37 1.73
CA GLN A 30 6.81 -11.58 2.47
C GLN A 30 7.20 -10.11 2.60
N ASN A 31 8.47 -9.79 2.87
CA ASN A 31 8.95 -8.42 2.99
C ASN A 31 8.88 -7.66 1.66
N ILE A 32 9.16 -8.32 0.53
CA ILE A 32 9.00 -7.73 -0.80
C ILE A 32 7.52 -7.37 -1.05
N LEU A 33 6.58 -8.22 -0.64
CA LEU A 33 5.14 -7.96 -0.78
C LEU A 33 4.71 -6.77 0.05
N VAL A 34 5.13 -6.73 1.31
CA VAL A 34 4.88 -5.58 2.19
C VAL A 34 5.48 -4.31 1.58
N GLY A 35 6.69 -4.38 1.02
CA GLY A 35 7.32 -3.27 0.33
C GLY A 35 6.56 -2.83 -0.94
N CYS A 36 5.97 -3.76 -1.68
CA CYS A 36 5.09 -3.45 -2.82
C CYS A 36 3.81 -2.76 -2.36
N ALA A 37 3.11 -3.33 -1.37
CA ALA A 37 1.90 -2.78 -0.77
C ALA A 37 2.12 -1.37 -0.21
N VAL A 38 3.23 -1.16 0.50
CA VAL A 38 3.63 0.15 1.05
C VAL A 38 3.85 1.17 -0.06
N GLY A 39 4.47 0.79 -1.17
CA GLY A 39 4.64 1.69 -2.32
C GLY A 39 3.30 2.16 -2.91
N ILE A 40 2.33 1.25 -3.02
CA ILE A 40 0.99 1.55 -3.54
C ILE A 40 0.22 2.41 -2.53
N ALA A 41 0.30 2.09 -1.25
CA ALA A 41 -0.34 2.84 -0.18
C ALA A 41 0.19 4.29 -0.09
N CYS A 42 1.49 4.51 -0.27
CA CYS A 42 2.07 5.86 -0.29
C CYS A 42 1.60 6.68 -1.50
N THR A 43 1.44 6.05 -2.67
CA THR A 43 1.14 6.77 -3.92
C THR A 43 -0.35 7.09 -4.06
N PHE A 44 -1.23 6.14 -3.73
CA PHE A 44 -2.68 6.30 -3.87
C PHE A 44 -3.41 6.58 -2.56
N ASN A 45 -2.68 6.62 -1.44
CA ASN A 45 -3.25 6.85 -0.11
C ASN A 45 -4.31 5.79 0.29
N ALA A 46 -4.20 4.59 -0.29
CA ALA A 46 -5.14 3.49 -0.17
C ALA A 46 -4.45 2.26 0.47
N PRO A 47 -4.32 2.22 1.81
CA PRO A 47 -3.59 1.14 2.48
C PRO A 47 -4.23 -0.24 2.29
N ILE A 48 -5.56 -0.33 2.36
CA ILE A 48 -6.28 -1.59 2.16
C ILE A 48 -6.11 -2.09 0.72
N GLY A 49 -6.29 -1.21 -0.26
CA GLY A 49 -6.12 -1.54 -1.68
C GLY A 49 -4.70 -2.00 -2.01
N GLY A 50 -3.68 -1.34 -1.45
CA GLY A 50 -2.28 -1.74 -1.64
C GLY A 50 -1.97 -3.13 -1.06
N VAL A 51 -2.54 -3.47 0.10
CA VAL A 51 -2.39 -4.81 0.69
C VAL A 51 -3.10 -5.87 -0.15
N LEU A 52 -4.34 -5.61 -0.58
CA LEU A 52 -5.12 -6.56 -1.40
C LEU A 52 -4.44 -6.83 -2.74
N TYR A 53 -3.98 -5.78 -3.43
CA TYR A 53 -3.23 -5.90 -4.68
C TYR A 53 -1.96 -6.74 -4.50
N ALA A 54 -1.20 -6.49 -3.42
CA ALA A 54 0.02 -7.26 -3.16
C ALA A 54 -0.25 -8.75 -2.90
N ILE A 55 -1.39 -9.10 -2.30
CA ILE A 55 -1.79 -10.50 -2.10
C ILE A 55 -2.15 -11.14 -3.43
N GLU A 56 -2.96 -10.45 -4.24
CA GLU A 56 -3.40 -10.90 -5.56
C GLU A 56 -2.22 -11.26 -6.46
N CYS A 57 -1.23 -10.36 -6.58
CA CYS A 57 -0.06 -10.57 -7.43
C CYS A 57 0.88 -11.69 -6.98
N THR A 58 0.80 -12.11 -5.71
CA THR A 58 1.72 -13.13 -5.17
C THR A 58 1.15 -14.54 -5.34
N SER A 59 -0.18 -14.67 -5.43
CA SER A 59 -0.89 -15.97 -5.49
C SER A 59 -0.48 -16.97 -4.39
N ARG A 60 0.13 -16.49 -3.29
CA ARG A 60 0.53 -17.32 -2.15
C ARG A 60 -0.40 -17.05 -0.99
N PHE A 61 -0.81 -18.12 -0.31
CA PHE A 61 -1.51 -18.05 0.97
C PHE A 61 -0.67 -17.26 1.98
N SER A 62 -0.99 -15.98 2.14
CA SER A 62 -0.51 -15.19 3.25
C SER A 62 -1.27 -15.61 4.50
N ALA A 63 -0.55 -16.10 5.51
CA ALA A 63 -1.14 -16.28 6.82
C ALA A 63 -1.74 -14.96 7.31
N ILE A 64 -2.92 -14.99 7.95
CA ILE A 64 -3.65 -13.81 8.46
C ILE A 64 -2.74 -12.88 9.28
N ARG A 65 -1.81 -13.47 10.04
CA ARG A 65 -0.80 -12.73 10.82
C ARG A 65 0.09 -11.82 9.97
N ASN A 66 0.38 -12.20 8.73
CA ASN A 66 1.20 -11.40 7.81
C ASN A 66 0.39 -10.27 7.17
N LEU A 67 -0.92 -10.44 7.01
CA LEU A 67 -1.83 -9.38 6.54
C LEU A 67 -1.85 -8.21 7.51
N TRP A 68 -2.01 -8.50 8.80
CA TRP A 68 -2.00 -7.46 9.83
C TRP A 68 -0.70 -6.65 9.84
N ARG A 69 0.45 -7.33 9.70
CA ARG A 69 1.76 -6.67 9.63
C ARG A 69 1.90 -5.79 8.39
N SER A 70 1.38 -6.25 7.25
CA SER A 70 1.36 -5.46 6.02
C SER A 70 0.45 -4.25 6.18
N PHE A 71 -0.74 -4.42 6.74
CA PHE A 71 -1.71 -3.35 6.93
C PHE A 71 -1.15 -2.22 7.80
N VAL A 72 -0.59 -2.54 8.96
CA VAL A 72 0.05 -1.56 9.84
C VAL A 72 1.21 -0.84 9.15
N ALA A 73 2.05 -1.56 8.38
CA ALA A 73 3.14 -0.94 7.64
C ALA A 73 2.61 0.04 6.56
N THR A 74 1.56 -0.36 5.82
CA THR A 74 0.97 0.49 4.77
C THR A 74 0.27 1.72 5.32
N THR A 75 -0.42 1.62 6.47
CA THR A 75 -1.08 2.76 7.10
C THR A 75 -0.07 3.75 7.66
N CYS A 76 0.99 3.28 8.32
CA CYS A 76 2.09 4.14 8.77
C CYS A 76 2.72 4.89 7.60
N ALA A 77 2.96 4.20 6.48
CA ALA A 77 3.57 4.81 5.31
C ALA A 77 2.65 5.87 4.65
N ALA A 78 1.35 5.57 4.52
CA ALA A 78 0.36 6.53 4.05
C ALA A 78 0.24 7.76 4.98
N LEU A 79 0.28 7.56 6.30
CA LEU A 79 0.27 8.65 7.28
C LEU A 79 1.51 9.53 7.16
N ILE A 80 2.71 8.94 7.08
CA ILE A 80 3.96 9.68 6.90
C ILE A 80 3.92 10.50 5.61
N PHE A 81 3.42 9.93 4.51
CA PHE A 81 3.28 10.65 3.26
C PHE A 81 2.27 11.80 3.36
N ARG A 82 1.15 11.62 4.06
CA ARG A 82 0.19 12.70 4.34
C ARG A 82 0.82 13.82 5.15
N TYR A 83 1.52 13.50 6.25
CA TYR A 83 2.22 14.51 7.04
C TYR A 83 3.30 15.23 6.25
N ALA A 84 4.10 14.51 5.46
CA ALA A 84 5.12 15.11 4.62
C ALA A 84 4.53 16.11 3.61
N ASN A 85 3.38 15.82 3.01
CA ASN A 85 2.70 16.75 2.10
C ASN A 85 2.25 18.03 2.81
N VAL A 86 1.76 17.95 4.04
CA VAL A 86 1.36 19.13 4.83
C VAL A 86 2.55 20.08 5.06
N TYR A 87 3.76 19.54 5.29
CA TYR A 87 4.95 20.38 5.49
C TYR A 87 5.59 20.88 4.19
N MET A 88 5.39 20.19 3.07
CA MET A 88 6.02 20.53 1.79
C MET A 88 5.17 21.43 0.90
N VAL A 89 3.84 21.48 1.11
CA VAL A 89 2.91 22.30 0.31
C VAL A 89 2.52 23.56 1.12
N PRO A 90 2.61 24.78 0.55
CA PRO A 90 2.29 26.02 1.28
C PRO A 90 0.83 26.07 1.77
N GLU A 91 0.62 26.67 2.95
CA GLU A 91 -0.63 26.71 3.72
C GLU A 91 -1.87 27.24 2.97
N ASN A 92 -1.71 28.00 1.88
CA ASN A 92 -2.82 28.66 1.17
C ASN A 92 -3.75 27.71 0.36
N ILE A 93 -3.46 26.41 0.33
CA ILE A 93 -4.28 25.35 -0.31
C ILE A 93 -4.50 24.17 0.67
N GLY A 94 -3.84 24.19 1.83
CA GLY A 94 -3.54 23.02 2.66
C GLY A 94 -4.45 22.81 3.87
N ASP A 95 -5.67 23.35 3.87
CA ASP A 95 -6.61 23.05 4.94
C ASP A 95 -7.20 21.67 4.72
N THR A 96 -6.68 20.72 5.50
CA THR A 96 -7.32 19.45 5.88
C THR A 96 -6.88 18.22 5.08
N ILE A 97 -6.95 17.10 5.81
CA ILE A 97 -6.75 15.71 5.43
C ILE A 97 -7.75 15.30 4.33
N LEU A 98 -7.67 15.92 3.15
CA LEU A 98 -8.55 15.63 2.02
C LEU A 98 -7.97 14.48 1.18
N SER A 99 -8.85 13.75 0.51
CA SER A 99 -8.44 12.74 -0.47
C SER A 99 -7.74 13.41 -1.65
N TYR A 100 -6.66 12.81 -2.15
CA TYR A 100 -5.88 13.37 -3.27
C TYR A 100 -6.70 13.55 -4.56
N TYR A 101 -7.78 12.76 -4.70
CA TYR A 101 -8.74 12.83 -5.79
C TYR A 101 -10.15 12.98 -5.21
N GLU A 102 -10.51 14.18 -4.77
CA GLU A 102 -11.86 14.47 -4.30
C GLU A 102 -12.83 14.59 -5.49
N THR A 103 -13.96 13.89 -5.42
CA THR A 103 -15.01 13.93 -6.45
C THR A 103 -16.37 14.13 -5.78
N HIS A 104 -17.08 15.20 -6.16
CA HIS A 104 -18.44 15.45 -5.70
C HIS A 104 -19.44 14.71 -6.59
N LEU A 105 -19.79 13.50 -6.20
CA LEU A 105 -20.76 12.67 -6.91
C LEU A 105 -22.16 12.81 -6.26
N PRO A 106 -23.24 12.91 -7.05
CA PRO A 106 -24.60 12.87 -6.52
C PRO A 106 -24.91 11.48 -5.94
N ASN A 107 -25.92 11.36 -5.07
CA ASN A 107 -26.24 10.09 -4.39
C ASN A 107 -26.70 8.96 -5.34
N GLU A 108 -27.21 9.30 -6.52
CA GLU A 108 -27.54 8.32 -7.58
C GLU A 108 -26.72 8.61 -8.83
N VAL A 109 -25.62 7.88 -9.00
CA VAL A 109 -24.65 8.09 -10.09
C VAL A 109 -24.91 7.14 -11.26
N PHE A 110 -25.41 5.93 -11.00
CA PHE A 110 -25.47 4.86 -11.99
C PHE A 110 -26.84 4.18 -12.03
N VAL A 111 -27.31 3.88 -13.23
CA VAL A 111 -28.55 3.15 -13.47
C VAL A 111 -28.25 1.70 -13.85
N VAL A 112 -29.10 0.75 -13.44
CA VAL A 112 -28.93 -0.69 -13.77
C VAL A 112 -28.82 -0.93 -15.28
N ALA A 113 -29.47 -0.09 -16.10
CA ALA A 113 -29.40 -0.16 -17.55
C ALA A 113 -28.00 0.12 -18.13
N GLU A 114 -27.10 0.75 -17.35
CA GLU A 114 -25.74 1.08 -17.76
C GLU A 114 -24.73 -0.05 -17.48
N ILE A 115 -25.14 -1.10 -16.73
CA ILE A 115 -24.29 -2.26 -16.43
C ILE A 115 -23.70 -2.91 -17.70
N PRO A 116 -24.45 -3.13 -18.79
CA PRO A 116 -23.88 -3.69 -20.03
C PRO A 116 -22.80 -2.80 -20.65
N LEU A 117 -22.90 -1.47 -20.51
CA LEU A 117 -21.86 -0.54 -20.97
C LEU A 117 -20.59 -0.68 -20.13
N PHE A 118 -20.72 -0.83 -18.80
CA PHE A 118 -19.56 -1.08 -17.94
C PHE A 118 -18.88 -2.42 -18.22
N ILE A 119 -19.64 -3.46 -18.58
CA ILE A 119 -19.09 -4.76 -18.99
C ILE A 119 -18.32 -4.65 -20.30
N LEU A 120 -18.80 -3.84 -21.27
CA LEU A 120 -18.12 -3.65 -22.55
C LEU A 120 -16.86 -2.77 -22.42
N LEU A 121 -16.82 -1.89 -21.43
CA LEU A 121 -15.69 -0.98 -21.19
C LEU A 121 -14.56 -1.63 -20.37
N GLY A 122 -14.90 -2.56 -19.46
CA GLY A 122 -13.93 -3.30 -18.64
C GLY A 122 -13.18 -4.39 -19.41
#